data_AF-A0A0L1KF32-F1
#
_entry.id   AF-A0A0L1KF32-F1
#
_cell.length_a   1.000
_cell.length_b   1.000
_cell.length_c   1.000
_cell.angle_alpha   90.00
_cell.angle_beta   90.00
_cell.angle_gamma   90.00
#
_symmetry.space_group_name_H-M   'P 1'
#
loop_
_entity.id
_entity.type
_entity.pdbx_description
1 polymer ?
#
loop_
_entity_poly.entity_id
_entity_poly.type
_entity_poly.pdbx_seq_one_letter_code
_entity_poly.pdbx_strand_id
1 'polypeptide(L)'
;MFSRLLLTARRPISASYNKIVKCPVKGGNKLTTSTLGVFQKQNYKKAADRSKKPLKILATLRQQFTTLSQSQLAQYSAIARANARKAAARRAVFKHTRMTGYVLFVQRNYAAVASTILAEPGKKAPLVAKVLSKQWKAQGNLGRAKYTYEAQKIRSAAIQQRDKMITKYSK
;
A
#
# COMPACT_ATOMS: atom_id res chain seq x y z
N MET A 1 10.14 -37.87 13.69
CA MET A 1 9.63 -37.61 12.32
C MET A 1 8.42 -36.66 12.34
N PHE A 2 8.59 -35.38 12.72
CA PHE A 2 7.52 -34.37 12.65
C PHE A 2 8.01 -32.96 12.24
N SER A 3 9.28 -32.84 11.84
CA SER A 3 9.92 -31.56 11.47
C SER A 3 9.91 -31.28 9.95
N ARG A 4 9.32 -32.16 9.13
CA ARG A 4 9.29 -32.03 7.66
C ARG A 4 7.94 -31.60 7.06
N LEU A 5 6.96 -31.18 7.88
CA LEU A 5 5.64 -30.73 7.39
C LEU A 5 5.39 -29.21 7.41
N LEU A 6 6.41 -28.38 7.73
CA LEU A 6 6.24 -26.92 7.80
C LEU A 6 7.07 -26.12 6.79
N LEU A 7 7.61 -26.75 5.75
CA LEU A 7 8.47 -26.07 4.77
C LEU A 7 7.93 -25.96 3.33
N THR A 8 6.75 -26.52 3.03
CA THR A 8 6.17 -26.49 1.66
C THR A 8 5.09 -25.42 1.43
N ALA A 9 5.08 -24.33 2.19
CA ALA A 9 4.19 -23.19 1.89
C ALA A 9 4.80 -21.81 2.14
N ARG A 10 6.09 -21.59 1.83
CA ARG A 10 6.55 -20.24 1.45
C ARG A 10 6.05 -19.93 0.04
N ARG A 11 4.73 -19.72 -0.11
CA ARG A 11 4.23 -19.04 -1.32
C ARG A 11 4.95 -17.69 -1.44
N PRO A 12 5.33 -17.23 -2.63
CA PRO A 12 6.01 -15.96 -2.82
C PRO A 12 5.05 -14.81 -2.47
N ILE A 13 5.05 -14.39 -1.20
CA ILE A 13 4.18 -13.30 -0.70
C ILE A 13 4.48 -11.97 -1.43
N SER A 14 5.68 -11.80 -2.00
CA SER A 14 6.08 -10.56 -2.67
C SER A 14 5.38 -10.35 -4.03
N ALA A 15 5.24 -11.40 -4.84
CA ALA A 15 4.56 -11.34 -6.14
C ALA A 15 3.04 -11.21 -5.98
N SER A 16 2.46 -11.85 -4.95
CA SER A 16 1.02 -11.76 -4.65
C SER A 16 0.64 -10.39 -4.07
N TYR A 17 1.47 -9.79 -3.19
CA TYR A 17 1.19 -8.47 -2.60
C TYR A 17 1.01 -7.38 -3.65
N ASN A 18 1.99 -7.21 -4.55
CA ASN A 18 1.94 -6.16 -5.56
C ASN A 18 0.80 -6.39 -6.56
N LYS A 19 0.52 -7.66 -6.92
CA LYS A 19 -0.62 -8.04 -7.77
C LYS A 19 -1.94 -7.70 -7.09
N ILE A 20 -2.13 -8.03 -5.82
CA ILE A 20 -3.37 -7.76 -5.07
C ILE A 20 -3.60 -6.25 -4.88
N VAL A 21 -2.55 -5.53 -4.47
CA VAL A 21 -2.65 -4.08 -4.25
C VAL A 21 -3.01 -3.35 -5.53
N LYS A 22 -2.42 -3.76 -6.67
CA LYS A 22 -2.57 -3.06 -7.94
C LYS A 22 -3.65 -3.63 -8.84
N CYS A 23 -4.10 -4.88 -8.74
CA CYS A 23 -5.08 -5.45 -9.67
C CYS A 23 -6.50 -5.48 -9.08
N PRO A 24 -7.52 -4.97 -9.79
CA PRO A 24 -8.88 -4.87 -9.25
C PRO A 24 -9.65 -6.18 -9.22
N VAL A 25 -9.24 -7.19 -9.99
CA VAL A 25 -9.75 -8.58 -10.08
C VAL A 25 -8.62 -9.48 -10.63
N LYS A 26 -8.76 -10.82 -10.55
CA LYS A 26 -7.89 -11.76 -11.28
C LYS A 26 -7.83 -11.39 -12.77
N GLY A 27 -6.62 -11.31 -13.34
CA GLY A 27 -6.41 -10.90 -14.74
C GLY A 27 -6.80 -9.46 -15.07
N GLY A 28 -7.33 -8.71 -14.09
CA GLY A 28 -7.83 -7.36 -14.28
C GLY A 28 -6.70 -6.35 -14.48
N ASN A 29 -7.01 -5.31 -15.25
CA ASN A 29 -6.05 -4.25 -15.54
C ASN A 29 -5.57 -3.55 -14.27
N LYS A 30 -4.25 -3.37 -14.14
CA LYS A 30 -3.62 -2.65 -13.02
C LYS A 30 -4.29 -1.28 -12.79
N LEU A 31 -4.50 -0.95 -11.51
CA LEU A 31 -4.94 0.33 -10.99
C LEU A 31 -3.85 1.35 -11.28
N THR A 32 -4.12 2.23 -12.23
CA THR A 32 -3.20 3.32 -12.57
C THR A 32 -3.49 4.49 -11.65
N THR A 33 -2.47 4.92 -10.90
CA THR A 33 -2.59 5.98 -9.89
C THR A 33 -2.06 7.33 -10.38
N SER A 34 -1.47 7.39 -11.58
CA SER A 34 -1.05 8.64 -12.23
C SER A 34 -2.10 9.09 -13.24
N THR A 35 -2.36 10.39 -13.29
CA THR A 35 -3.31 11.01 -14.23
C THR A 35 -2.94 10.69 -15.68
N LEU A 36 -1.67 10.92 -16.06
CA LEU A 36 -1.14 10.56 -17.37
C LEU A 36 -1.31 9.08 -17.68
N GLY A 37 -1.06 8.19 -16.71
CA GLY A 37 -1.18 6.77 -16.94
C GLY A 37 -2.64 6.31 -17.13
N VAL A 38 -3.61 6.98 -16.48
CA VAL A 38 -5.04 6.74 -16.74
C VAL A 38 -5.40 7.20 -18.15
N PHE A 39 -4.98 8.40 -18.55
CA PHE A 39 -5.17 8.93 -19.90
C PHE A 39 -4.60 8.00 -20.97
N GLN A 40 -3.32 7.62 -20.83
CA GLN A 40 -2.65 6.73 -21.76
C GLN A 40 -3.39 5.41 -21.88
N LYS A 41 -3.76 4.79 -20.75
CA LYS A 41 -4.46 3.50 -20.75
C LYS A 41 -5.82 3.54 -21.45
N GLN A 42 -6.58 4.63 -21.30
CA GLN A 42 -7.89 4.77 -21.94
C GLN A 42 -7.79 5.05 -23.44
N ASN A 43 -6.76 5.79 -23.87
CA ASN A 43 -6.60 6.22 -25.25
C ASN A 43 -5.66 5.31 -26.08
N TYR A 44 -4.89 4.44 -25.44
CA TYR A 44 -3.88 3.62 -26.11
C TYR A 44 -4.47 2.72 -27.20
N LYS A 45 -5.59 2.02 -26.93
CA LYS A 45 -6.18 1.11 -27.92
C LYS A 45 -6.58 1.84 -29.20
N LYS A 46 -7.17 3.04 -29.06
CA LYS A 46 -7.54 3.90 -30.19
C LYS A 46 -6.31 4.41 -30.94
N ALA A 47 -5.27 4.84 -30.21
CA ALA A 47 -4.04 5.34 -30.81
C ALA A 47 -3.17 4.23 -31.44
N ALA A 48 -3.36 2.98 -31.03
CA ALA A 48 -2.59 1.83 -31.51
C ALA A 48 -3.23 1.10 -32.69
N ASP A 49 -4.43 1.50 -33.14
CA ASP A 49 -5.33 0.73 -34.02
C ASP A 49 -4.69 0.25 -35.34
N ARG A 50 -3.55 0.83 -35.75
CA ARG A 50 -2.79 0.40 -36.94
C ARG A 50 -1.26 0.48 -36.79
N SER A 51 -0.75 0.83 -35.61
CA SER A 51 0.68 1.13 -35.41
C SER A 51 1.38 0.08 -34.56
N LYS A 52 2.40 -0.57 -35.14
CA LYS A 52 3.27 -1.54 -34.45
C LYS A 52 4.37 -0.88 -33.59
N LYS A 53 4.37 0.45 -33.46
CA LYS A 53 5.43 1.22 -32.77
C LYS A 53 4.93 1.78 -31.42
N PRO A 54 4.92 0.97 -30.34
CA PRO A 54 4.33 1.33 -29.05
C PRO A 54 4.94 2.59 -28.42
N LEU A 55 6.26 2.78 -28.54
CA LEU A 55 6.95 3.95 -27.99
C LEU A 55 6.54 5.25 -28.67
N LYS A 56 6.33 5.23 -29.99
CA LYS A 56 5.85 6.41 -30.73
C LYS A 56 4.43 6.77 -30.30
N ILE A 57 3.55 5.78 -30.16
CA ILE A 57 2.18 5.98 -29.66
C ILE A 57 2.19 6.63 -28.27
N LEU A 58 3.02 6.12 -27.35
CA LEU A 58 3.12 6.68 -26.00
C LEU A 58 3.67 8.10 -25.99
N ALA A 59 4.63 8.43 -26.88
CA ALA A 59 5.15 9.78 -27.03
C ALA A 59 4.06 10.75 -27.53
N THR A 60 3.30 10.36 -28.56
CA THR A 60 2.16 11.14 -29.06
C THR A 60 1.10 11.35 -27.97
N LEU A 61 0.75 10.30 -27.21
CA LEU A 61 -0.19 10.43 -26.10
C LEU A 61 0.33 11.36 -24.99
N ARG A 62 1.65 11.43 -24.74
CA ARG A 62 2.21 12.40 -23.79
C ARG A 62 2.07 13.83 -24.28
N GLN A 63 2.30 14.08 -25.57
CA GLN A 63 2.10 15.40 -26.15
C GLN A 63 0.63 15.82 -26.10
N GLN A 64 -0.29 14.93 -26.47
CA GLN A 64 -1.73 15.17 -26.35
C GLN A 64 -2.15 15.43 -24.90
N PHE A 65 -1.53 14.77 -23.93
CA PHE A 65 -1.81 15.01 -22.52
C PHE A 65 -1.45 16.43 -22.08
N THR A 66 -0.36 17.00 -22.60
CA THR A 66 0.06 18.37 -22.25
C THR A 66 -0.86 19.45 -22.82
N THR A 67 -1.64 19.13 -23.86
CA THR A 67 -2.58 20.06 -24.49
C THR A 67 -4.01 19.93 -23.94
N LEU A 68 -4.25 19.05 -22.96
CA LEU A 68 -5.58 18.86 -22.37
C LEU A 68 -6.01 20.08 -21.57
N SER A 69 -7.30 20.40 -21.63
CA SER A 69 -7.88 21.43 -20.77
C SER A 69 -7.95 20.96 -19.31
N GLN A 70 -8.06 21.92 -18.39
CA GLN A 70 -8.16 21.61 -16.96
C GLN A 70 -9.39 20.74 -16.63
N SER A 71 -10.50 20.92 -17.34
CA SER A 71 -11.71 20.10 -17.12
C SER A 71 -11.48 18.64 -17.55
N GLN A 72 -10.79 18.42 -18.66
CA GLN A 72 -10.42 17.08 -19.12
C GLN A 72 -9.43 16.42 -18.14
N LEU A 73 -8.42 17.16 -17.68
CA LEU A 73 -7.46 16.69 -16.68
C LEU A 73 -8.14 16.31 -15.35
N ALA A 74 -9.18 17.05 -14.94
CA ALA A 74 -9.92 16.77 -13.72
C ALA A 74 -10.58 15.38 -13.76
N GLN A 75 -11.12 14.96 -14.90
CA GLN A 75 -11.73 13.63 -15.07
C GLN A 75 -10.71 12.51 -14.84
N TYR A 76 -9.54 12.59 -15.49
CA TYR A 76 -8.47 11.61 -15.32
C TYR A 76 -7.90 11.63 -13.89
N SER A 77 -7.79 12.82 -13.29
CA SER A 77 -7.29 13.02 -11.93
C SER A 77 -8.21 12.39 -10.89
N ALA A 78 -9.53 12.52 -11.05
CA ALA A 78 -10.51 11.89 -10.18
C ALA A 78 -10.37 10.36 -10.18
N ILE A 79 -10.21 9.75 -11.36
CA ILE A 79 -10.00 8.30 -11.51
C ILE A 79 -8.66 7.88 -10.87
N ALA A 80 -7.59 8.63 -11.11
CA ALA A 80 -6.27 8.37 -10.55
C ALA A 80 -6.30 8.39 -9.00
N ARG A 81 -6.96 9.40 -8.41
CA ARG A 81 -7.18 9.53 -6.96
C ARG A 81 -8.01 8.38 -6.40
N ALA A 82 -9.11 8.01 -7.07
CA ALA A 82 -9.94 6.87 -6.65
C ALA A 82 -9.13 5.55 -6.67
N ASN A 83 -8.32 5.34 -7.70
CA ASN A 83 -7.42 4.18 -7.79
C ASN A 83 -6.36 4.20 -6.69
N ALA A 84 -5.79 5.36 -6.38
CA ALA A 84 -4.81 5.52 -5.32
C ALA A 84 -5.42 5.19 -3.94
N ARG A 85 -6.65 5.66 -3.66
CA ARG A 85 -7.40 5.32 -2.44
C ARG A 85 -7.66 3.81 -2.33
N LYS A 86 -8.10 3.16 -3.42
CA LYS A 86 -8.30 1.70 -3.46
C LYS A 86 -7.00 0.94 -3.18
N ALA A 87 -5.90 1.35 -3.80
CA ALA A 87 -4.59 0.74 -3.58
C ALA A 87 -4.12 0.95 -2.13
N ALA A 88 -4.29 2.15 -1.57
CA ALA A 88 -3.93 2.48 -0.19
C ALA A 88 -4.72 1.63 0.83
N ALA A 89 -6.03 1.50 0.64
CA ALA A 89 -6.88 0.65 1.48
C ALA A 89 -6.41 -0.81 1.49
N ARG A 90 -6.05 -1.36 0.32
CA ARG A 90 -5.50 -2.71 0.22
C ARG A 90 -4.17 -2.83 0.95
N ARG A 91 -3.25 -1.88 0.75
CA ARG A 91 -1.96 -1.85 1.47
C ARG A 91 -2.17 -1.82 2.97
N ALA A 92 -3.16 -1.07 3.46
CA ALA A 92 -3.46 -0.98 4.89
C ALA A 92 -3.81 -2.36 5.48
N VAL A 93 -4.62 -3.17 4.78
CA VAL A 93 -4.94 -4.55 5.20
C VAL A 93 -3.66 -5.37 5.37
N PHE A 94 -2.77 -5.37 4.38
CA PHE A 94 -1.50 -6.09 4.50
C PHE A 94 -0.59 -5.55 5.62
N LYS A 95 -0.54 -4.23 5.82
CA LYS A 95 0.19 -3.65 6.95
C LYS A 95 -0.38 -4.14 8.28
N HIS A 96 -1.70 -4.16 8.42
CA HIS A 96 -2.39 -4.63 9.62
C HIS A 96 -2.20 -6.13 9.87
N THR A 97 -2.01 -6.96 8.83
CA THR A 97 -1.67 -8.39 9.03
C THR A 97 -0.31 -8.62 9.71
N ARG A 98 0.55 -7.60 9.71
CA ARG A 98 1.86 -7.59 10.36
C ARG A 98 1.89 -6.72 11.62
N MET A 99 0.72 -6.27 12.09
CA MET A 99 0.61 -5.45 13.29
C MET A 99 1.14 -6.24 14.49
N THR A 100 2.02 -5.59 15.26
CA THR A 100 2.52 -6.09 16.55
C THR A 100 2.16 -5.08 17.63
N GLY A 101 2.22 -5.49 18.91
CA GLY A 101 1.98 -4.59 20.03
C GLY A 101 2.89 -3.36 19.97
N TYR A 102 4.18 -3.55 19.66
CA TYR A 102 5.13 -2.44 19.50
C TYR A 102 4.76 -1.51 18.34
N VAL A 103 4.38 -2.05 17.17
CA VAL A 103 3.98 -1.21 16.03
C VAL A 103 2.73 -0.39 16.35
N LEU A 104 1.75 -1.00 17.03
CA LEU A 104 0.54 -0.31 17.47
C LEU A 104 0.85 0.77 18.51
N PHE A 105 1.75 0.48 19.45
CA PHE A 105 2.25 1.45 20.43
C PHE A 105 2.91 2.65 19.74
N VAL A 106 3.83 2.41 18.81
CA VAL A 106 4.48 3.47 18.03
C VAL A 106 3.43 4.29 17.27
N GLN A 107 2.50 3.63 16.56
CA GLN A 107 1.46 4.32 15.79
C GLN A 107 0.61 5.25 16.66
N ARG A 108 0.23 4.83 17.88
CA ARG A 108 -0.62 5.61 18.79
C ARG A 108 0.13 6.76 19.48
N ASN A 109 1.44 6.62 19.70
CA ASN A 109 2.21 7.58 20.50
C ASN A 109 3.16 8.47 19.66
N TYR A 110 3.35 8.17 18.37
CA TYR A 110 4.34 8.87 17.53
C TYR A 110 4.12 10.38 17.48
N ALA A 111 2.88 10.84 17.25
CA ALA A 111 2.60 12.27 17.11
C ALA A 111 2.92 13.05 18.39
N ALA A 112 2.55 12.49 19.55
CA ALA A 112 2.81 13.08 20.86
C ALA A 112 4.31 13.14 21.21
N VAL A 113 5.09 12.12 20.83
CA VAL A 113 6.55 12.15 21.03
C VAL A 113 7.25 13.01 19.96
N ALA A 114 6.70 13.08 18.76
CA ALA A 114 7.25 13.92 17.70
C ALA A 114 7.05 15.41 18.00
N SER A 115 5.96 15.82 18.65
CA SER A 115 5.76 17.25 18.99
C SER A 115 6.76 17.77 20.02
N THR A 116 7.32 16.90 20.88
CA THR A 116 8.29 17.31 21.92
C THR A 116 9.74 17.34 21.45
N ILE A 117 10.03 16.81 20.25
CA ILE A 117 11.40 16.74 19.71
C ILE A 117 11.62 17.91 18.74
N LEU A 118 12.47 18.84 19.17
CA LEU A 118 13.04 19.91 18.34
C LEU A 118 14.27 19.38 17.60
N ALA A 119 14.06 18.97 16.36
CA ALA A 119 15.13 18.51 15.48
C ALA A 119 14.73 18.70 14.02
N GLU A 120 15.74 18.86 13.16
CA GLU A 120 15.56 18.87 11.70
C GLU A 120 14.74 17.67 11.22
N PRO A 121 13.87 17.82 10.20
CA PRO A 121 12.97 16.76 9.74
C PRO A 121 13.67 15.41 9.48
N GLY A 122 14.88 15.43 8.92
CA GLY A 122 15.69 14.23 8.66
C GLY A 122 16.24 13.53 9.91
N LYS A 123 16.42 14.26 11.02
CA LYS A 123 16.92 13.73 12.30
C LYS A 123 15.80 13.38 13.29
N LYS A 124 14.58 13.87 13.05
CA LYS A 124 13.45 13.75 13.97
C LYS A 124 12.96 12.31 14.15
N ALA A 125 12.72 11.57 13.05
CA ALA A 125 12.15 10.23 13.14
C ALA A 125 13.05 9.21 13.91
N PRO A 126 14.38 9.18 13.72
CA PRO A 126 15.27 8.35 14.54
C PRO A 126 15.22 8.69 16.03
N LEU A 127 15.13 9.97 16.39
CA LEU A 127 15.04 10.40 17.79
C LEU A 127 13.71 9.99 18.42
N VAL A 128 12.60 10.18 17.71
CA VAL A 128 11.27 9.71 18.14
C VAL A 128 11.28 8.20 18.38
N ALA A 129 11.87 7.44 17.46
CA ALA A 129 11.98 5.98 17.60
C ALA A 129 12.78 5.56 18.83
N LYS A 130 13.89 6.26 19.14
CA LYS A 130 14.68 6.00 20.36
C LYS A 130 13.85 6.24 21.63
N VAL A 131 13.12 7.35 21.69
CA VAL A 131 12.27 7.68 22.85
C VAL A 131 11.15 6.66 23.02
N LEU A 132 10.42 6.35 21.94
CA LEU A 132 9.35 5.34 21.96
C LEU A 132 9.87 3.95 22.36
N SER A 133 11.07 3.56 21.92
CA SER A 133 11.68 2.28 22.31
C SER A 133 11.95 2.22 23.82
N LYS A 134 12.45 3.31 24.41
CA LYS A 134 12.64 3.41 25.88
C LYS A 134 11.30 3.34 26.61
N GLN A 135 10.30 4.11 26.16
CA GLN A 135 8.96 4.10 26.75
C GLN A 135 8.32 2.70 26.68
N TRP A 136 8.45 2.00 25.55
CA TRP A 136 7.94 0.63 25.39
C TRP A 136 8.57 -0.35 26.39
N LYS A 137 9.89 -0.25 26.62
CA LYS A 137 10.59 -1.09 27.61
C LYS A 137 10.12 -0.76 29.04
N ALA A 138 9.93 0.53 29.35
CA ALA A 138 9.51 0.98 30.67
C ALA A 138 8.08 0.55 31.05
N GLN A 139 7.20 0.25 30.08
CA GLN A 139 5.83 -0.20 30.36
C GLN A 139 5.72 -1.58 31.06
N GLY A 140 6.80 -2.37 31.10
CA GLY A 140 6.77 -3.70 31.69
C GLY A 140 5.82 -4.66 30.96
N ASN A 141 5.53 -5.82 31.55
CA ASN A 141 4.72 -6.86 30.87
C ASN A 141 3.25 -6.47 30.76
N LEU A 142 2.66 -5.91 31.83
CA LEU A 142 1.24 -5.55 31.88
C LEU A 142 0.90 -4.42 30.90
N GLY A 143 1.72 -3.36 30.82
CA GLY A 143 1.49 -2.27 29.87
C GLY A 143 1.61 -2.72 28.40
N ARG A 144 2.58 -3.60 28.11
CA ARG A 144 2.78 -4.18 26.77
C ARG A 144 1.67 -5.16 26.39
N ALA A 145 1.07 -5.87 27.35
CA ALA A 145 -0.02 -6.82 27.11
C ALA A 145 -1.23 -6.14 26.45
N LYS A 146 -1.59 -4.93 26.91
CA LYS A 146 -2.70 -4.14 26.32
C LYS A 146 -2.51 -3.89 24.82
N TYR A 147 -1.33 -3.41 24.41
CA TYR A 147 -1.05 -3.17 22.99
C TYR A 147 -0.95 -4.46 22.18
N THR A 148 -0.44 -5.53 22.80
CA THR A 148 -0.32 -6.84 22.15
C THR A 148 -1.68 -7.45 21.86
N TYR A 149 -2.60 -7.41 22.83
CA TYR A 149 -3.98 -7.86 22.67
C TYR A 149 -4.71 -7.08 21.57
N GLU A 150 -4.64 -5.75 21.62
CA GLU A 150 -5.26 -4.88 20.61
C GLU A 150 -4.67 -5.12 19.21
N ALA A 151 -3.34 -5.26 19.11
CA ALA A 151 -2.67 -5.57 17.85
C ALA A 151 -3.09 -6.94 17.31
N GLN A 152 -3.30 -7.93 18.17
CA GLN A 152 -3.78 -9.25 17.78
C GLN A 152 -5.20 -9.17 17.21
N LYS A 153 -6.11 -8.42 17.84
CA LYS A 153 -7.47 -8.19 17.32
C LYS A 153 -7.44 -7.58 15.92
N ILE A 154 -6.63 -6.53 15.72
CA ILE A 154 -6.44 -5.88 14.41
C ILE A 154 -5.87 -6.88 13.39
N ARG A 155 -4.85 -7.63 13.79
CA ARG A 155 -4.17 -8.61 12.93
C ARG A 155 -5.11 -9.72 12.50
N SER A 156 -5.89 -10.30 13.41
CA SER A 156 -6.84 -11.38 13.11
C SER A 156 -7.90 -10.93 12.12
N ALA A 157 -8.50 -9.75 12.33
CA ALA A 157 -9.46 -9.19 11.38
C ALA A 157 -8.83 -8.91 10.00
N ALA A 158 -7.61 -8.38 9.98
CA ALA A 158 -6.89 -8.09 8.75
C ALA A 158 -6.46 -9.36 7.99
N ILE A 159 -6.14 -10.46 8.68
CA ILE A 159 -5.82 -11.76 8.06
C ILE A 159 -7.04 -12.27 7.28
N GLN A 160 -8.23 -12.26 7.88
CA GLN A 160 -9.45 -12.68 7.20
C GLN A 160 -9.72 -11.83 5.94
N GLN A 161 -9.54 -10.51 6.03
CA GLN A 161 -9.69 -9.62 4.87
C GLN A 161 -8.62 -9.88 3.80
N ARG A 162 -7.36 -10.08 4.21
CA ARG A 162 -6.25 -10.43 3.31
C ARG A 162 -6.56 -11.70 2.55
N ASP A 163 -7.06 -12.73 3.21
CA ASP A 163 -7.31 -14.02 2.60
C ASP A 163 -8.47 -13.94 1.59
N LYS A 164 -9.53 -13.18 1.91
CA LYS A 164 -10.57 -12.82 0.93
C LYS A 164 -9.99 -12.09 -0.28
N MET A 165 -9.06 -11.15 -0.08
CA MET A 165 -8.37 -10.46 -1.18
C MET A 165 -7.51 -11.41 -2.01
N ILE A 166 -6.73 -12.30 -1.38
CA ILE A 166 -5.92 -13.30 -2.09
C ILE A 166 -6.81 -14.16 -2.97
N THR A 167 -7.92 -14.68 -2.44
CA THR A 167 -8.86 -15.49 -3.22
C THR A 167 -9.43 -14.72 -4.41
N LYS A 168 -9.81 -13.45 -4.21
CA LYS A 168 -10.41 -12.61 -5.26
C LYS A 168 -9.42 -12.20 -6.37
N TYR A 169 -8.13 -12.08 -6.04
CA TYR A 169 -7.15 -11.40 -6.92
C TYR A 169 -5.96 -12.27 -7.35
N SER A 170 -5.65 -13.36 -6.64
CA SER A 170 -4.38 -14.08 -6.77
C SER A 170 -4.44 -15.42 -7.49
N LYS A 171 -5.62 -15.93 -7.86
CA LYS A 171 -5.71 -17.12 -8.70
C LYS A 171 -5.56 -16.75 -10.17
#